data_AF-A0A6I5CLL1-F1
#
_entry.id   AF-A0A6I5CLL1-F1
#
_cell.length_a   1.000
_cell.length_b   1.000
_cell.length_c   1.000
_cell.angle_alpha   90.00
_cell.angle_beta   90.00
_cell.angle_gamma   90.00
#
_symmetry.space_group_name_H-M   'P 1'
#
loop_
_entity.id
_entity.type
_entity.pdbx_description
1 polymer ?
#
loop_
_entity_poly.entity_id
_entity_poly.type
_entity_poly.pdbx_seq_one_letter_code
_entity_poly.pdbx_strand_id
1 'polypeptide(L)'
;MTAPLPHLARSDARDNRARILEAARAVFGEEGLSAPVRAVARRAGVGPATLYRHFPTKRDLVTAAFADQRRACRTVVHDALADADPWHGFRDLVERICELHAHSRGFADAFMTAYPGTMDFAADRERTL
;
A
#
# COMPACT_ATOMS: atom_id res chain seq x y z
N MET A 1 30.82 7.10 28.81
CA MET A 1 29.36 6.99 28.64
C MET A 1 28.93 7.96 27.54
N THR A 2 29.08 7.58 26.28
CA THR A 2 28.67 8.37 25.12
C THR A 2 27.22 8.06 24.80
N ALA A 3 26.32 9.02 25.09
CA ALA A 3 24.92 8.92 24.68
C ALA A 3 24.83 9.02 23.14
N PRO A 4 24.00 8.21 22.46
CA PRO A 4 23.83 8.32 21.02
C PRO A 4 23.18 9.65 20.66
N LEU A 5 23.72 10.36 19.67
CA LEU A 5 23.21 11.65 19.24
C LEU A 5 21.82 11.48 18.58
N PRO A 6 20.81 12.28 18.96
CA PRO A 6 19.40 12.08 18.59
C PRO A 6 19.09 12.15 17.09
N HIS A 7 20.02 12.59 16.25
CA HIS A 7 19.87 12.62 14.79
C HIS A 7 20.10 11.24 14.14
N LEU A 8 21.00 10.41 14.67
CA LEU A 8 21.28 9.05 14.18
C LEU A 8 20.05 8.15 14.36
N ALA A 9 19.45 8.16 15.55
CA ALA A 9 18.28 7.34 15.85
C ALA A 9 17.05 7.66 14.96
N ARG A 10 16.90 8.92 14.51
CA ARG A 10 15.83 9.31 13.58
C ARG A 10 16.11 8.88 12.15
N SER A 11 17.38 8.90 11.72
CA SER A 11 17.80 8.37 10.42
C SER A 11 17.57 6.86 10.36
N ASP A 12 18.09 6.13 11.35
CA ASP A 12 17.95 4.67 11.44
C ASP A 12 16.47 4.24 11.48
N ALA A 13 15.62 5.00 12.19
CA ALA A 13 14.17 4.74 12.22
C ALA A 13 13.48 4.97 10.87
N ARG A 14 13.91 5.99 10.10
CA ARG A 14 13.40 6.23 8.73
C ARG A 14 13.89 5.17 7.76
N ASP A 15 15.16 4.80 7.85
CA ASP A 15 15.77 3.75 7.03
C ASP A 15 15.15 2.38 7.33
N ASN A 16 14.85 2.09 8.61
CA ASN A 16 14.09 0.91 9.02
C ASN A 16 12.68 0.92 8.42
N ARG A 17 11.97 2.04 8.50
CA ARG A 17 10.62 2.16 7.94
C ARG A 17 10.62 1.89 6.44
N ALA A 18 11.55 2.49 5.68
CA ALA A 18 11.67 2.29 4.24
C ALA A 18 11.94 0.81 3.90
N ARG A 19 12.89 0.17 4.59
CA ARG A 19 13.21 -1.25 4.41
C ARG A 19 12.02 -2.16 4.73
N ILE A 20 11.27 -1.87 5.78
CA ILE A 20 10.06 -2.63 6.14
C ILE A 20 9.00 -2.52 5.02
N LEU A 21 8.77 -1.32 4.49
CA LEU A 21 7.78 -1.10 3.43
C LEU A 21 8.17 -1.81 2.13
N GLU A 22 9.46 -1.81 1.78
CA GLU A 22 9.97 -2.53 0.60
C GLU A 22 9.83 -4.04 0.76
N ALA A 23 10.24 -4.58 1.91
CA ALA A 23 10.04 -5.99 2.22
C ALA A 23 8.54 -6.38 2.23
N ALA A 24 7.67 -5.50 2.71
CA ALA A 24 6.23 -5.73 2.73
C ALA A 24 5.66 -5.80 1.32
N ARG A 25 6.04 -4.87 0.43
CA ARG A 25 5.63 -4.91 -0.99
C ARG A 25 6.06 -6.20 -1.66
N ALA A 26 7.30 -6.63 -1.45
CA ALA A 26 7.79 -7.88 -2.02
C ALA A 26 7.04 -9.10 -1.48
N VAL A 27 6.97 -9.27 -0.16
CA VAL A 27 6.32 -10.44 0.46
C VAL A 27 4.83 -10.50 0.10
N PHE A 28 4.10 -9.40 0.24
CA PHE A 28 2.67 -9.40 -0.07
C PHE A 28 2.39 -9.46 -1.59
N GLY A 29 3.33 -9.00 -2.42
CA GLY A 29 3.23 -9.11 -3.88
C GLY A 29 3.58 -10.51 -4.42
N GLU A 30 4.42 -11.27 -3.72
CA GLU A 30 4.82 -12.64 -4.08
C GLU A 30 3.88 -13.70 -3.47
N GLU A 31 3.54 -13.56 -2.19
CA GLU A 31 2.82 -14.56 -1.39
C GLU A 31 1.37 -14.15 -1.07
N GLY A 32 0.94 -12.96 -1.48
CA GLY A 32 -0.37 -12.40 -1.16
C GLY A 32 -0.50 -11.91 0.29
N LEU A 33 -1.68 -11.37 0.62
CA LEU A 33 -1.98 -10.82 1.96
C LEU A 33 -2.24 -11.89 3.02
N SER A 34 -2.19 -13.18 2.69
CA SER A 34 -2.17 -14.27 3.69
C SER A 34 -0.80 -14.40 4.37
N ALA A 35 0.26 -13.92 3.72
CA ALA A 35 1.63 -14.02 4.21
C ALA A 35 1.79 -13.44 5.63
N PRO A 36 2.53 -14.11 6.51
CA PRO A 36 2.62 -13.69 7.90
C PRO A 36 3.56 -12.48 8.04
N VAL A 37 3.23 -11.51 8.89
CA VAL A 37 4.04 -10.29 9.12
C VAL A 37 5.48 -10.61 9.56
N ARG A 38 5.70 -11.77 10.19
CA ARG A 38 7.04 -12.28 10.52
C ARG A 38 7.93 -12.51 9.29
N ALA A 39 7.36 -12.87 8.13
CA ALA A 39 8.11 -13.02 6.88
C ALA A 39 8.64 -11.66 6.40
N VAL A 40 7.84 -10.60 6.55
CA VAL A 40 8.25 -9.22 6.27
C VAL A 40 9.38 -8.80 7.20
N ALA A 41 9.25 -9.02 8.52
CA ALA A 41 10.30 -8.67 9.48
C ALA A 41 11.64 -9.36 9.15
N ARG A 42 11.58 -10.65 8.82
CA ARG A 42 12.75 -11.44 8.38
C ARG A 42 13.37 -10.87 7.11
N ARG A 43 12.56 -10.56 6.08
CA ARG A 43 13.06 -10.02 4.81
C ARG A 43 13.61 -8.59 4.96
N ALA A 44 13.06 -7.79 5.85
CA ALA A 44 13.56 -6.46 6.17
C ALA A 44 14.82 -6.45 7.06
N GLY A 45 15.22 -7.60 7.62
CA GLY A 45 16.34 -7.70 8.56
C GLY A 45 16.08 -6.99 9.89
N VAL A 46 14.82 -6.95 10.35
CA VAL A 46 14.43 -6.28 11.60
C VAL A 46 13.75 -7.27 12.57
N GLY A 47 13.85 -6.98 13.87
CA GLY A 47 13.11 -7.74 14.89
C GLY A 47 11.59 -7.52 14.79
N PRO A 48 10.74 -8.51 15.13
CA PRO A 48 9.28 -8.35 15.13
C PRO A 48 8.79 -7.19 15.98
N ALA A 49 9.39 -6.97 17.16
CA ALA A 49 9.04 -5.84 18.03
C ALA A 49 9.30 -4.48 17.37
N THR A 50 10.38 -4.36 16.58
CA THR A 50 10.69 -3.14 15.81
C THR A 50 9.65 -2.90 14.73
N LEU A 51 9.26 -3.95 13.99
CA LEU A 51 8.20 -3.85 12.98
C LEU A 51 6.89 -3.38 13.62
N TYR A 52 6.44 -4.04 14.70
CA TYR A 52 5.19 -3.69 15.37
C TYR A 52 5.20 -2.29 16.00
N ARG A 53 6.36 -1.77 16.40
CA ARG A 53 6.49 -0.35 16.82
C ARG A 53 6.24 0.63 15.68
N HIS A 54 6.61 0.31 14.44
CA HIS A 54 6.36 1.16 13.27
C HIS A 54 4.96 0.95 12.67
N PHE A 55 4.44 -0.27 12.76
CA PHE A 55 3.17 -0.71 12.18
C PHE A 55 2.44 -1.61 13.18
N PRO A 56 1.60 -1.04 14.05
CA PRO A 56 0.92 -1.78 15.12
C PRO A 56 0.09 -2.94 14.60
N THR A 57 -0.51 -2.80 13.42
CA THR A 57 -1.31 -3.85 12.78
C THR A 57 -0.79 -4.21 11.38
N LYS A 58 -1.12 -5.42 10.92
CA LYS A 58 -0.90 -5.84 9.53
C LYS A 58 -1.57 -4.87 8.54
N ARG A 59 -2.75 -4.36 8.90
CA ARG A 59 -3.47 -3.37 8.08
C ARG A 59 -2.67 -2.09 7.92
N ASP A 60 -2.06 -1.57 8.99
CA ASP A 60 -1.24 -0.34 8.93
C ASP A 60 -0.02 -0.54 8.03
N LEU A 61 0.62 -1.72 8.14
CA LEU A 61 1.75 -2.10 7.28
C LEU A 61 1.34 -2.14 5.81
N VAL A 62 0.25 -2.84 5.48
CA VAL A 62 -0.26 -2.96 4.10
C VAL A 62 -0.66 -1.60 3.54
N THR A 63 -1.41 -0.82 4.32
CA THR A 63 -1.90 0.53 3.97
C THR A 63 -0.74 1.47 3.62
N ALA A 64 0.36 1.39 4.37
CA ALA A 64 1.54 2.19 4.13
C ALA A 64 2.41 1.64 2.99
N ALA A 65 2.57 0.32 2.87
CA ALA A 65 3.38 -0.31 1.83
C ALA A 65 2.87 0.00 0.43
N PHE A 66 1.55 0.10 0.29
CA PHE A 66 0.86 0.35 -0.97
C PHE A 66 0.17 1.72 -1.04
N ALA A 67 0.65 2.70 -0.27
CA ALA A 67 0.06 4.04 -0.25
C ALA A 67 0.11 4.72 -1.64
N ASP A 68 1.18 4.53 -2.38
CA ASP A 68 1.39 5.14 -3.70
C ASP A 68 0.53 4.48 -4.77
N GLN A 69 0.43 3.14 -4.78
CA GLN A 69 -0.49 2.43 -5.66
C GLN A 69 -1.94 2.85 -5.43
N ARG A 70 -2.38 2.95 -4.16
CA ARG A 70 -3.73 3.43 -3.83
C ARG A 70 -3.94 4.88 -4.28
N ARG A 71 -2.93 5.73 -4.16
CA ARG A 71 -3.00 7.11 -4.66
C ARG A 71 -3.15 7.14 -6.18
N ALA A 72 -2.36 6.34 -6.89
CA ALA A 72 -2.45 6.22 -8.34
C ALA A 72 -3.84 5.75 -8.78
N CYS A 73 -4.39 4.68 -8.21
CA CYS A 73 -5.74 4.21 -8.54
C CYS A 73 -6.80 5.30 -8.31
N ARG A 74 -6.72 6.03 -7.19
CA ARG A 74 -7.64 7.13 -6.91
C ARG A 74 -7.52 8.27 -7.93
N THR A 75 -6.30 8.59 -8.37
CA THR A 75 -6.09 9.58 -9.43
C THR A 75 -6.75 9.13 -10.73
N VAL A 76 -6.58 7.87 -11.15
CA VAL A 76 -7.24 7.34 -12.36
C VAL A 76 -8.76 7.43 -12.25
N VAL A 77 -9.35 7.07 -11.10
CA VAL A 77 -10.80 7.20 -10.87
C VAL A 77 -11.25 8.66 -10.96
N HIS A 78 -10.52 9.57 -10.35
CA HIS A 78 -10.85 10.99 -10.38
C HIS A 78 -10.75 11.57 -11.81
N ASP A 79 -9.70 11.23 -12.55
CA ASP A 79 -9.53 11.65 -13.94
C ASP A 79 -10.70 11.17 -14.81
N ALA A 80 -11.09 9.91 -14.66
CA ALA A 80 -12.22 9.32 -15.38
C ALA A 80 -13.57 9.96 -15.04
N LEU A 81 -13.79 10.31 -13.77
CA LEU A 81 -15.01 11.01 -13.33
C LEU A 81 -15.08 12.45 -13.82
N ALA A 82 -13.92 13.08 -14.07
CA ALA A 82 -13.82 14.44 -14.59
C ALA A 82 -13.95 14.51 -16.12
N ASP A 83 -14.02 13.36 -16.81
CA ASP A 83 -14.15 13.31 -18.26
C ASP A 83 -15.54 13.80 -18.70
N ALA A 84 -15.56 14.61 -19.77
CA ALA A 84 -16.80 15.14 -20.33
C ALA A 84 -17.62 14.07 -21.07
N ASP A 85 -16.98 13.01 -21.55
CA ASP A 85 -17.63 11.83 -22.11
C ASP A 85 -17.57 10.67 -21.09
N PRO A 86 -18.71 10.30 -20.46
CA PRO A 86 -18.73 9.24 -19.46
C PRO A 86 -18.26 7.88 -19.97
N TRP A 87 -18.50 7.57 -21.25
CA TRP A 87 -18.06 6.30 -21.83
C TRP A 87 -16.54 6.31 -22.06
N HIS A 88 -16.01 7.44 -22.53
CA HIS A 88 -14.57 7.63 -22.66
C HIS A 88 -13.87 7.48 -21.30
N GLY A 89 -14.36 8.19 -20.26
CA GLY A 89 -13.81 8.10 -18.90
C GLY A 89 -13.87 6.69 -18.33
N PHE A 90 -14.99 5.98 -18.50
CA PHE A 90 -15.11 4.58 -18.06
C PHE A 90 -14.10 3.65 -18.75
N ARG A 91 -13.93 3.79 -20.07
CA ARG A 91 -12.97 2.98 -20.82
C ARG A 91 -11.53 3.26 -20.39
N ASP A 92 -11.14 4.53 -20.27
CA ASP A 92 -9.79 4.92 -19.80
C ASP A 92 -9.52 4.40 -18.39
N LEU A 93 -10.51 4.48 -17.49
CA LEU A 93 -10.44 3.91 -16.16
C LEU A 93 -10.12 2.41 -16.19
N VAL A 94 -10.88 1.63 -16.97
CA VAL A 94 -10.69 0.19 -17.08
C VAL A 94 -9.29 -0.12 -17.62
N GLU A 95 -8.87 0.55 -18.70
CA GLU A 95 -7.55 0.36 -19.32
C GLU A 95 -6.42 0.65 -18.31
N ARG A 96 -6.43 1.83 -17.67
CA ARG A 96 -5.38 2.27 -16.74
C ARG A 96 -5.34 1.46 -15.44
N ILE A 97 -6.50 1.04 -14.91
CA ILE A 97 -6.55 0.15 -13.74
C ILE A 97 -6.02 -1.23 -14.09
N CYS A 98 -6.37 -1.78 -15.26
CA CYS A 98 -5.82 -3.04 -15.73
C CYS A 98 -4.30 -2.97 -15.91
N GLU A 99 -3.77 -1.88 -16.46
CA GLU A 99 -2.32 -1.66 -16.57
C GLU A 99 -1.64 -1.59 -15.19
N LEU A 100 -2.17 -0.81 -14.26
CA LEU A 100 -1.64 -0.70 -12.89
C LEU A 100 -1.58 -2.07 -12.19
N HIS A 101 -2.57 -2.93 -12.43
CA HIS A 101 -2.63 -4.27 -11.86
C HIS A 101 -1.75 -5.29 -12.59
N ALA A 102 -1.61 -5.19 -13.91
CA ALA A 102 -0.77 -6.10 -14.71
C ALA A 102 0.70 -6.08 -14.26
N HIS A 103 1.17 -4.92 -13.76
CA HIS A 103 2.53 -4.73 -13.25
C HIS A 103 2.69 -5.15 -11.77
N SER A 104 1.63 -5.61 -11.09
CA SER A 104 1.63 -5.93 -9.66
C SER A 104 0.75 -7.16 -9.35
N ARG A 105 1.14 -8.32 -9.88
CA ARG A 105 0.35 -9.56 -9.89
C ARG A 105 -0.23 -10.02 -8.54
N GLY A 106 0.48 -9.84 -7.42
CA GLY A 106 -0.05 -10.22 -6.09
C GLY A 106 -0.77 -9.11 -5.32
N PHE A 107 -0.62 -7.85 -5.73
CA PHE A 107 -1.25 -6.72 -5.04
C PHE A 107 -2.74 -6.61 -5.34
N ALA A 108 -3.11 -6.62 -6.63
CA ALA A 108 -4.49 -6.43 -7.04
C ALA A 108 -5.42 -7.52 -6.49
N ASP A 109 -5.01 -8.78 -6.63
CA ASP A 109 -5.75 -9.94 -6.16
C ASP A 109 -5.91 -9.90 -4.63
N ALA A 110 -4.80 -9.75 -3.90
CA ALA A 110 -4.85 -9.76 -2.45
C ALA A 110 -5.57 -8.52 -1.86
N PHE A 111 -5.42 -7.34 -2.47
CA PHE A 111 -6.10 -6.11 -2.04
C PHE A 111 -7.62 -6.19 -2.25
N MET A 112 -8.07 -6.71 -3.41
CA MET A 112 -9.49 -6.87 -3.71
C MET A 112 -10.16 -7.96 -2.85
N THR A 113 -9.44 -9.06 -2.55
CA THR A 113 -9.97 -10.19 -1.78
C THR A 113 -9.95 -9.97 -0.26
N ALA A 114 -8.91 -9.34 0.29
CA ALA A 114 -8.77 -9.20 1.75
C ALA A 114 -9.53 -7.99 2.33
N TYR A 115 -9.97 -7.06 1.48
CA TYR A 115 -10.63 -5.83 1.90
C TYR A 115 -11.88 -5.47 1.07
N PRO A 116 -12.84 -6.40 0.92
CA PRO A 116 -14.05 -6.16 0.11
C PRO A 116 -14.90 -4.99 0.62
N GLY A 117 -14.75 -4.58 1.89
CA GLY A 117 -15.49 -3.47 2.50
C GLY A 117 -14.71 -2.18 2.78
N THR A 118 -13.45 -2.05 2.34
CA THR A 118 -12.72 -0.75 2.48
C THR A 118 -12.76 0.14 1.25
N MET A 119 -13.17 -0.40 0.10
CA MET A 119 -13.67 0.42 -0.99
C MET A 119 -15.18 0.53 -0.82
N ASP A 120 -15.58 1.40 0.11
CA ASP A 120 -16.94 1.89 0.12
C ASP A 120 -17.08 2.88 -1.04
N PHE A 121 -17.28 2.33 -2.24
CA PHE A 121 -17.50 3.11 -3.45
C PHE A 121 -18.73 4.01 -3.33
N ALA A 122 -19.67 3.70 -2.42
CA ALA A 122 -20.83 4.55 -2.13
C ALA A 122 -20.44 5.75 -1.26
N ALA A 123 -19.66 5.57 -0.20
CA ALA A 123 -19.17 6.67 0.64
C ALA A 123 -18.11 7.56 -0.07
N ASP A 124 -17.29 7.00 -0.97
CA ASP A 124 -16.35 7.81 -1.76
C ASP A 124 -17.08 8.61 -2.87
N ARG A 125 -18.22 8.13 -3.38
CA ARG A 125 -19.11 8.91 -4.27
C ARG A 125 -19.65 10.15 -3.59
N GLU A 126 -20.03 10.08 -2.31
CA GLU A 126 -20.52 11.23 -1.55
C GLU A 126 -19.44 12.26 -1.18
N ARG A 127 -18.15 11.90 -1.24
CA ARG A 127 -17.03 12.84 -1.04
C ARG A 127 -16.56 13.56 -2.31
N THR A 128 -16.98 13.05 -3.47
CA THR A 128 -16.54 13.54 -4.78
C THR A 128 -17.62 14.41 -5.46
N LEU A 129 -18.80 14.53 -4.83
CA LEU A 129 -19.85 15.50 -5.13
C LEU A 129 -19.78 16.66 -4.14
#